data_AF-A0A4P9VWU9-F1
#
_entry.id   AF-A0A4P9VWU9-F1
#
_cell.length_a   1.000
_cell.length_b   1.000
_cell.length_c   1.000
_cell.angle_alpha   90.00
_cell.angle_beta   90.00
_cell.angle_gamma   90.00
#
_symmetry.space_group_name_H-M   'P 1'
#
loop_
_entity.id
_entity.type
_entity.pdbx_description
1 polymer ?
#
loop_
_entity_poly.entity_id
_entity_poly.type
_entity_poly.pdbx_seq_one_letter_code
_entity_poly.pdbx_strand_id
1 'polypeptide(L)'
;PAGQQQLGHTLLIELLAHQFASPVRWIETQDQLFKNFHCERLIEIGPGPILCGMAQRTLKIKYEAYDDALTHRRTQLCTSKDRKEIFYAIEDAPVEEATVSAEPAAVAAPAPSAAPVAAAAAPAQAAGPVVDVPISAQEILLVLIAQKLKKPLSEIPLTKSIKDLVSGKSTLQNEIIGDLAAEFGNVLDDKAEELPLSDVAAALAGSHAGALGKTSTTLVNKLVASKMPGGFGLGALKAHLASTHGLGPNRASGALLHGLVSEPAARLSSETEAKTWIDTVARSYAEKAGISLGSVTSAAGPASGSVIAINSEDFDRFKLGTELLIRQQLELFAKYLDLDLLAGAQAAASDKANAEALQGELDTWTAEHGDVYAEGIKPLFSKLKARNFDSHWNWAR
;
A
#
# COMPACT_ATOMS: atom_id res chain seq x y z
N PRO A 1 -42.41 -42.17 10.35
CA PRO A 1 -41.15 -41.42 10.62
C PRO A 1 -39.89 -42.22 10.27
N ALA A 2 -39.62 -43.36 10.92
CA ALA A 2 -38.41 -44.15 10.69
C ALA A 2 -38.28 -44.69 9.25
N GLY A 3 -39.35 -45.26 8.68
CA GLY A 3 -39.33 -45.75 7.29
C GLY A 3 -39.14 -44.65 6.23
N GLN A 4 -39.70 -43.45 6.47
CA GLN A 4 -39.51 -42.30 5.58
C GLN A 4 -38.08 -41.76 5.65
N GLN A 5 -37.46 -41.77 6.83
CA GLN A 5 -36.06 -41.41 7.01
C GLN A 5 -35.14 -42.39 6.30
N GLN A 6 -35.42 -43.70 6.39
CA GLN A 6 -34.64 -44.72 5.69
C GLN A 6 -34.72 -44.54 4.17
N LEU A 7 -35.92 -44.33 3.61
CA LEU A 7 -36.08 -44.07 2.18
C LEU A 7 -35.43 -42.75 1.74
N GLY A 8 -35.57 -41.69 2.54
CA GLY A 8 -34.93 -40.40 2.27
C GLY A 8 -33.40 -40.49 2.30
N HIS A 9 -32.85 -41.26 3.23
CA HIS A 9 -31.41 -41.53 3.32
C HIS A 9 -30.89 -42.26 2.07
N THR A 10 -31.55 -43.34 1.65
CA THR A 10 -31.18 -44.06 0.43
C THR A 10 -31.28 -43.15 -0.80
N LEU A 11 -32.38 -42.41 -0.94
CA LEU A 11 -32.57 -41.49 -2.07
C LEU A 11 -31.47 -40.42 -2.15
N LEU A 12 -31.07 -39.83 -1.01
CA LEU A 12 -30.03 -38.81 -0.96
C LEU A 12 -28.65 -39.36 -1.36
N ILE A 13 -28.31 -40.58 -0.89
CA ILE A 13 -27.06 -41.25 -1.26
C ILE A 13 -27.02 -41.51 -2.76
N GLU A 14 -28.08 -42.09 -3.33
CA GLU A 14 -28.12 -42.42 -4.75
C GLU A 14 -28.05 -41.17 -5.62
N LEU A 15 -28.71 -40.07 -5.22
CA LEU A 15 -28.63 -38.79 -5.94
C LEU A 15 -27.20 -38.23 -5.97
N LEU A 16 -26.48 -38.26 -4.85
CA LEU A 16 -25.10 -37.76 -4.78
C LEU A 16 -24.12 -38.67 -5.51
N ALA A 17 -24.29 -40.00 -5.40
CA ALA A 17 -23.43 -40.96 -6.09
C ALA A 17 -23.56 -40.83 -7.62
N HIS A 18 -24.79 -40.75 -8.13
CA HIS A 18 -25.02 -40.62 -9.57
C HIS A 18 -24.74 -39.22 -10.11
N GLN A 19 -24.79 -38.17 -9.29
CA GLN A 19 -24.45 -36.79 -9.69
C GLN A 19 -23.04 -36.72 -10.28
N PHE A 20 -22.08 -37.46 -9.74
CA PHE A 20 -20.69 -37.44 -10.20
C PHE A 20 -20.53 -37.81 -11.69
N ALA A 21 -21.39 -38.70 -12.19
CA ALA A 21 -21.32 -39.22 -13.56
C ALA A 21 -22.51 -38.81 -14.45
N SER A 22 -23.40 -37.93 -13.95
CA SER A 22 -24.58 -37.48 -14.67
C SER A 22 -24.49 -35.99 -15.01
N PRO A 23 -25.02 -35.54 -16.16
CA PRO A 23 -25.00 -34.12 -16.52
C PRO A 23 -25.83 -33.26 -15.54
N VAL A 24 -25.29 -32.09 -15.20
CA VAL A 24 -25.95 -31.14 -14.30
C VAL A 24 -27.04 -30.37 -15.05
N ARG A 25 -28.30 -30.64 -14.71
CA ARG A 25 -29.50 -30.04 -15.32
C ARG A 25 -29.83 -28.67 -14.72
N TRP A 26 -28.91 -27.71 -14.86
CA TRP A 26 -29.01 -26.41 -14.18
C TRP A 26 -30.09 -25.50 -14.75
N ILE A 27 -30.42 -25.63 -16.05
CA ILE A 27 -31.47 -24.84 -16.70
C ILE A 27 -32.84 -25.18 -16.08
N GLU A 28 -33.15 -26.47 -15.95
CA GLU A 28 -34.41 -26.93 -15.38
C GLU A 28 -34.50 -26.62 -13.89
N THR A 29 -33.37 -26.68 -13.16
CA THR A 29 -33.32 -26.24 -11.76
C THR A 29 -33.65 -24.76 -11.62
N GLN A 30 -33.09 -23.89 -12.46
CA GLN A 30 -33.44 -22.47 -12.46
C GLN A 30 -34.91 -22.23 -12.83
N ASP A 31 -35.43 -22.97 -13.80
CA ASP A 31 -36.84 -22.86 -14.18
C ASP A 31 -37.76 -23.29 -13.01
N GLN A 32 -37.42 -24.33 -12.23
CA GLN A 32 -38.16 -24.67 -11.00
C GLN A 32 -38.12 -23.54 -9.96
N LEU A 33 -36.93 -22.99 -9.69
CA LEU A 33 -36.75 -21.92 -8.69
C LEU A 33 -37.53 -20.66 -9.05
N PHE A 34 -37.48 -20.21 -10.30
CA PHE A 34 -38.08 -18.93 -10.70
C PHE A 34 -39.55 -19.04 -11.09
N LYS A 35 -39.96 -20.14 -11.74
CA LYS A 35 -41.33 -20.32 -12.23
C LYS A 35 -42.27 -20.93 -11.21
N ASN A 36 -41.84 -21.98 -10.51
CA ASN A 36 -42.72 -22.77 -9.64
C ASN A 36 -42.61 -22.35 -8.17
N PHE A 37 -41.40 -22.02 -7.72
CA PHE A 37 -41.16 -21.56 -6.35
C PHE A 37 -41.17 -20.03 -6.22
N HIS A 38 -41.30 -19.28 -7.33
CA HIS A 38 -41.34 -17.82 -7.35
C HIS A 38 -40.23 -17.16 -6.51
N CYS A 39 -39.01 -17.71 -6.58
CA CYS A 39 -37.90 -17.21 -5.76
C CYS A 39 -37.59 -15.74 -6.07
N GLU A 40 -37.78 -14.88 -5.07
CA GLU A 40 -37.54 -13.43 -5.15
C GLU A 40 -36.11 -13.06 -4.79
N ARG A 41 -35.41 -13.90 -4.04
CA ARG A 41 -34.06 -13.62 -3.54
C ARG A 41 -33.17 -14.85 -3.66
N LEU A 42 -32.34 -14.86 -4.69
CA LEU A 42 -31.35 -15.90 -4.93
C LEU A 42 -30.02 -15.50 -4.29
N ILE A 43 -29.52 -16.29 -3.34
CA ILE A 43 -28.26 -16.03 -2.65
C ILE A 43 -27.24 -17.11 -3.04
N GLU A 44 -26.16 -16.71 -3.70
CA GLU A 44 -25.03 -17.58 -4.02
C GLU A 44 -24.01 -17.60 -2.88
N ILE A 45 -23.67 -18.80 -2.44
CA ILE A 45 -22.60 -19.07 -1.47
C ILE A 45 -21.42 -19.63 -2.25
N GLY A 46 -20.42 -18.78 -2.49
CA GLY A 46 -19.24 -19.14 -3.26
C GLY A 46 -18.20 -18.01 -3.28
N PRO A 47 -16.99 -18.28 -3.80
CA PRO A 47 -15.91 -17.30 -3.86
C PRO A 47 -16.17 -16.17 -4.86
N GLY A 48 -17.05 -16.39 -5.85
CA GLY A 48 -17.39 -15.41 -6.88
C GLY A 48 -18.84 -15.56 -7.37
N PRO A 49 -19.39 -14.56 -8.10
CA PRO A 49 -20.80 -14.50 -8.50
C PRO A 49 -21.09 -15.25 -9.82
N ILE A 50 -20.74 -16.54 -9.91
CA ILE A 50 -20.87 -17.30 -11.15
C ILE A 50 -22.32 -17.69 -11.40
N LEU A 51 -22.97 -18.28 -10.39
CA LEU A 51 -24.37 -18.72 -10.48
C LEU A 51 -25.34 -17.54 -10.53
N CYS A 52 -25.03 -16.43 -9.84
CA CYS A 52 -25.76 -15.17 -9.96
C CYS A 52 -25.72 -14.65 -11.40
N GLY A 53 -24.54 -14.66 -12.04
CA GLY A 53 -24.41 -14.27 -13.43
C GLY A 53 -25.21 -15.16 -14.40
N MET A 54 -25.26 -16.48 -14.15
CA MET A 54 -26.12 -17.39 -14.91
C MET A 54 -27.61 -17.09 -14.69
N ALA A 55 -28.03 -16.91 -13.44
CA ALA A 55 -29.42 -16.59 -13.09
C ALA A 55 -29.89 -15.27 -13.73
N GLN A 56 -29.06 -14.23 -13.70
CA GLN A 56 -29.36 -12.94 -14.31
C GLN A 56 -29.63 -13.07 -15.82
N ARG A 57 -28.84 -13.87 -16.53
CA ARG A 57 -29.06 -14.14 -17.98
C ARG A 57 -30.36 -14.90 -18.20
N THR A 58 -30.64 -15.94 -17.41
CA THR A 58 -31.88 -16.72 -17.54
C THR A 58 -33.12 -15.88 -17.28
N LEU A 59 -33.10 -15.02 -16.25
CA LEU A 59 -34.20 -14.11 -15.94
C LEU A 59 -34.44 -13.11 -17.08
N LYS A 60 -33.38 -12.50 -17.60
CA LYS A 60 -33.47 -11.58 -18.75
C LYS A 60 -34.00 -12.25 -20.01
N ILE A 61 -33.60 -13.50 -20.30
CA ILE A 61 -34.00 -14.18 -21.53
C ILE A 61 -35.45 -14.69 -21.47
N LYS A 62 -35.89 -15.22 -20.32
CA LYS A 62 -37.14 -16.00 -20.24
C LYS A 62 -38.23 -15.36 -19.37
N TYR A 63 -37.87 -14.57 -18.37
CA TYR A 63 -38.78 -14.21 -17.27
C TYR A 63 -39.05 -12.71 -17.16
N GLU A 64 -38.36 -11.84 -17.91
CA GLU A 64 -38.53 -10.38 -17.87
C GLU A 64 -40.01 -9.95 -18.06
N ALA A 65 -40.66 -10.39 -19.15
CA ALA A 65 -42.06 -10.06 -19.39
C ALA A 65 -43.05 -10.67 -18.37
N TYR A 66 -42.68 -11.82 -17.78
CA TYR A 66 -43.50 -12.48 -16.76
C TYR A 66 -43.41 -11.77 -15.40
N ASP A 67 -42.20 -11.37 -15.02
CA ASP A 67 -41.93 -10.64 -13.79
C ASP A 67 -42.52 -9.23 -13.85
N ASP A 68 -42.47 -8.56 -15.00
CA ASP A 68 -43.12 -7.26 -15.23
C ASP A 68 -44.65 -7.33 -15.09
N ALA A 69 -45.27 -8.36 -15.68
CA ALA A 69 -46.72 -8.55 -15.62
C ALA A 69 -47.23 -8.85 -14.21
N LEU A 70 -46.40 -9.50 -13.38
CA LEU A 70 -46.73 -9.87 -12.00
C LEU A 70 -46.12 -8.93 -10.96
N THR A 71 -45.42 -7.88 -11.38
CA THR A 71 -44.67 -6.96 -10.50
C THR A 71 -43.69 -7.67 -9.54
N HIS A 72 -43.17 -8.84 -9.94
CA HIS A 72 -42.22 -9.60 -9.15
C HIS A 72 -40.85 -8.93 -9.23
N ARG A 73 -40.31 -8.50 -8.08
CA ARG A 73 -38.95 -7.98 -7.99
C ARG A 73 -38.01 -9.08 -7.51
N ARG A 74 -37.08 -9.48 -8.38
CA ARG A 74 -36.08 -10.49 -8.06
C ARG A 74 -34.72 -9.86 -7.80
N THR A 75 -34.05 -10.33 -6.77
CA THR A 75 -32.70 -9.93 -6.36
C THR A 75 -31.77 -11.14 -6.40
N GLN A 76 -30.56 -10.95 -6.95
CA GLN A 76 -29.52 -11.98 -6.99
C GLN A 76 -28.32 -11.45 -6.23
N LEU A 77 -27.90 -12.15 -5.17
CA LEU A 77 -26.87 -11.71 -4.25
C LEU A 77 -25.77 -12.77 -4.14
N CYS A 78 -24.51 -12.36 -4.11
CA CYS A 78 -23.37 -13.25 -3.89
C CYS A 78 -22.66 -12.93 -2.59
N THR A 79 -22.29 -13.95 -1.81
CA THR A 79 -21.63 -13.79 -0.50
C THR A 79 -20.29 -13.02 -0.59
N SER A 80 -19.60 -13.07 -1.74
CA SER A 80 -18.34 -12.35 -1.94
C SER A 80 -18.50 -10.88 -2.30
N LYS A 81 -19.66 -10.46 -2.83
CA LYS A 81 -19.93 -9.08 -3.26
C LYS A 81 -20.95 -8.36 -2.39
N ASP A 82 -22.07 -9.01 -2.10
CA ASP A 82 -23.29 -8.38 -1.56
C ASP A 82 -23.47 -8.70 -0.07
N ARG A 83 -22.36 -8.75 0.67
CA ARG A 83 -22.36 -9.13 2.10
C ARG A 83 -23.28 -8.23 2.92
N LYS A 84 -23.24 -6.91 2.70
CA LYS A 84 -24.05 -5.96 3.49
C LYS A 84 -25.55 -6.24 3.37
N GLU A 85 -26.04 -6.52 2.16
CA GLU A 85 -27.44 -6.82 1.88
C GLU A 85 -27.86 -8.21 2.40
N ILE A 86 -26.97 -9.20 2.30
CA ILE A 86 -27.21 -10.55 2.84
C ILE A 86 -27.34 -10.53 4.36
N PHE A 87 -26.45 -9.80 5.04
CA PHE A 87 -26.41 -9.72 6.51
C PHE A 87 -27.33 -8.61 7.07
N TYR A 88 -28.08 -7.90 6.23
CA TYR A 88 -28.93 -6.78 6.63
C TYR A 88 -28.17 -5.73 7.46
N ALA A 89 -26.88 -5.54 7.17
CA ALA A 89 -26.02 -4.54 7.78
C ALA A 89 -26.21 -3.21 7.04
N ILE A 90 -27.44 -2.70 7.10
CA ILE A 90 -27.79 -1.37 6.60
C ILE A 90 -27.37 -0.41 7.71
N GLU A 91 -26.39 0.45 7.43
CA GLU A 91 -26.09 1.58 8.30
C GLU A 91 -27.35 2.45 8.37
N ASP A 92 -27.90 2.66 9.57
CA ASP A 92 -28.99 3.61 9.81
C ASP A 92 -28.52 5.00 9.36
N ALA A 93 -28.83 5.35 8.12
CA ALA A 93 -28.82 6.74 7.68
C ALA A 93 -29.98 7.46 8.37
N PRO A 94 -29.77 8.70 8.83
CA PRO A 94 -30.68 9.38 9.75
C PRO A 94 -32.04 9.56 9.10
N VAL A 95 -33.08 9.37 9.92
CA VAL A 95 -34.47 9.66 9.57
C VAL A 95 -34.56 11.12 9.10
N GLU A 96 -34.79 11.32 7.80
CA GLU A 96 -35.31 12.58 7.29
C GLU A 96 -36.68 12.80 7.94
N GLU A 97 -36.76 13.77 8.85
CA GLU A 97 -38.01 14.23 9.43
C GLU A 97 -38.93 14.72 8.31
N ALA A 98 -40.02 13.98 8.13
CA ALA A 98 -41.16 14.39 7.32
C ALA A 98 -41.73 15.71 7.87
N THR A 99 -41.77 16.70 7.00
CA THR A 99 -42.44 17.98 7.21
C THR A 99 -43.93 17.76 7.45
N VAL A 100 -44.41 18.14 8.64
CA VAL A 100 -45.85 18.26 8.93
C VAL A 100 -46.17 19.70 9.30
N SER A 101 -47.06 20.27 8.50
CA SER A 101 -47.65 21.60 8.59
C SER A 101 -48.25 21.92 9.97
N ALA A 102 -47.92 23.08 10.52
CA ALA A 102 -48.71 23.77 11.53
C ALA A 102 -48.48 25.30 11.48
N GLU A 103 -49.55 26.05 11.25
CA GLU A 103 -49.72 27.49 11.55
C GLU A 103 -51.14 27.67 12.14
N PRO A 104 -51.52 28.77 12.83
CA PRO A 104 -50.75 30.00 13.10
C PRO A 104 -50.90 30.63 14.52
N ALA A 105 -50.26 31.82 14.67
CA ALA A 105 -50.40 32.89 15.68
C ALA A 105 -49.48 32.80 16.94
N ALA A 106 -48.80 33.85 17.43
CA ALA A 106 -48.88 35.30 17.21
C ALA A 106 -47.57 36.05 17.61
N VAL A 107 -47.21 37.04 16.79
CA VAL A 107 -46.73 38.42 17.05
C VAL A 107 -45.71 38.74 18.18
N ALA A 108 -44.53 39.25 17.78
CA ALA A 108 -43.90 40.45 18.37
C ALA A 108 -42.91 41.13 17.38
N ALA A 109 -42.85 42.45 17.47
CA ALA A 109 -42.34 43.47 16.54
C ALA A 109 -40.79 43.65 16.46
N PRO A 110 -40.27 44.48 15.53
CA PRO A 110 -38.90 44.40 14.97
C PRO A 110 -37.93 45.52 15.44
N ALA A 111 -36.61 45.31 15.28
CA ALA A 111 -35.57 46.34 15.08
C ALA A 111 -34.21 45.68 14.67
N PRO A 112 -33.21 46.38 14.09
CA PRO A 112 -33.03 46.52 12.64
C PRO A 112 -31.74 45.88 12.09
N SER A 113 -31.70 45.84 10.76
CA SER A 113 -30.59 45.46 9.89
C SER A 113 -29.29 46.24 10.12
N ALA A 114 -28.16 45.53 10.05
CA ALA A 114 -26.87 46.09 9.66
C ALA A 114 -26.30 45.27 8.49
N ALA A 115 -26.10 45.96 7.37
CA ALA A 115 -25.50 45.47 6.14
C ALA A 115 -23.97 45.30 6.29
N PRO A 116 -23.28 44.66 5.31
CA PRO A 116 -22.09 43.85 5.51
C PRO A 116 -20.82 44.67 5.68
N VAL A 117 -19.87 44.13 6.48
CA VAL A 117 -18.49 44.63 6.51
C VAL A 117 -17.58 43.51 6.03
N ALA A 118 -16.88 43.78 4.93
CA ALA A 118 -15.84 42.94 4.37
C ALA A 118 -14.76 42.66 5.43
N ALA A 119 -14.60 41.39 5.80
CA ALA A 119 -13.49 40.94 6.62
C ALA A 119 -12.24 40.82 5.75
N ALA A 120 -11.27 41.68 6.06
CA ALA A 120 -9.92 41.64 5.53
C ALA A 120 -9.27 40.27 5.78
N ALA A 121 -8.45 39.84 4.81
CA ALA A 121 -7.67 38.62 4.87
C ALA A 121 -6.84 38.57 6.16
N ALA A 122 -7.12 37.56 6.99
CA ALA A 122 -6.26 37.21 8.11
C ALA A 122 -4.93 36.66 7.56
N PRO A 123 -3.77 37.06 8.10
CA PRO A 123 -2.50 36.47 7.70
C PRO A 123 -2.48 34.98 8.06
N ALA A 124 -2.01 34.16 7.11
CA ALA A 124 -1.92 32.72 7.23
C ALA A 124 -1.21 32.33 8.54
N GLN A 125 -1.91 31.59 9.39
CA GLN A 125 -1.33 30.90 10.52
C GLN A 125 -0.21 29.98 10.02
N ALA A 126 0.95 30.04 10.66
CA ALA A 126 2.05 29.12 10.41
C ALA A 126 1.55 27.68 10.54
N ALA A 127 1.49 26.97 9.41
CA ALA A 127 1.11 25.57 9.38
C ALA A 127 2.11 24.77 10.23
N GLY A 128 1.58 24.02 11.21
CA GLY A 128 2.37 23.07 11.98
C GLY A 128 2.99 21.97 11.10
N PRO A 129 3.78 21.04 11.69
CA PRO A 129 4.45 19.99 10.94
C PRO A 129 3.45 19.22 10.08
N VAL A 130 3.77 19.09 8.78
CA VAL A 130 2.92 18.41 7.80
C VAL A 130 2.75 16.95 8.21
N VAL A 131 1.51 16.46 8.27
CA VAL A 131 1.22 15.05 8.59
C VAL A 131 1.92 14.16 7.57
N ASP A 132 2.80 13.28 8.04
CA ASP A 132 3.52 12.35 7.18
C ASP A 132 2.58 11.23 6.74
N VAL A 133 2.46 11.03 5.42
CA VAL A 133 1.56 10.04 4.82
C VAL A 133 2.40 9.17 3.87
N PRO A 134 2.19 7.84 3.87
CA PRO A 134 2.84 6.94 2.92
C PRO A 134 2.56 7.33 1.46
N ILE A 135 3.47 6.96 0.56
CA ILE A 135 3.31 7.25 -0.87
C ILE A 135 2.24 6.32 -1.44
N SER A 136 1.29 6.85 -2.21
CA SER A 136 0.27 6.02 -2.83
C SER A 136 0.81 5.27 -4.06
N ALA A 137 0.31 4.05 -4.31
CA ALA A 137 0.67 3.28 -5.50
C ALA A 137 0.34 4.05 -6.80
N GLN A 138 -0.76 4.80 -6.79
CA GLN A 138 -1.17 5.67 -7.89
C GLN A 138 -0.12 6.75 -8.19
N GLU A 139 0.46 7.39 -7.17
CA GLU A 139 1.50 8.40 -7.37
C GLU A 139 2.74 7.82 -8.04
N ILE A 140 3.20 6.66 -7.58
CA ILE A 140 4.35 5.95 -8.16
C ILE A 140 4.07 5.54 -9.61
N LEU A 141 2.90 4.92 -9.86
CA LEU A 141 2.46 4.52 -11.20
C LEU A 141 2.51 5.70 -12.19
N LEU A 142 1.86 6.81 -11.83
CA LEU A 142 1.78 7.98 -12.72
C LEU A 142 3.15 8.61 -12.97
N VAL A 143 4.00 8.72 -11.94
CA VAL A 143 5.34 9.31 -12.08
C VAL A 143 6.24 8.44 -12.94
N LEU A 144 6.22 7.11 -12.78
CA LEU A 144 7.03 6.21 -13.59
C LEU A 144 6.63 6.28 -15.07
N ILE A 145 5.33 6.29 -15.35
CA ILE A 145 4.82 6.45 -16.72
C ILE A 145 5.22 7.82 -17.29
N ALA A 146 5.10 8.90 -16.50
CA ALA A 146 5.49 10.24 -16.90
C ALA A 146 6.96 10.37 -17.25
N GLN A 147 7.81 9.84 -16.39
CA GLN A 147 9.25 9.83 -16.56
C GLN A 147 9.64 9.07 -17.83
N LYS A 148 9.02 7.90 -18.08
CA LYS A 148 9.32 7.07 -19.25
C LYS A 148 8.85 7.72 -20.56
N LEU A 149 7.68 8.35 -20.55
CA LEU A 149 7.11 9.06 -21.71
C LEU A 149 7.73 10.44 -21.94
N LYS A 150 8.50 10.97 -20.97
CA LYS A 150 9.04 12.34 -20.97
C LYS A 150 7.94 13.39 -21.15
N LYS A 151 6.81 13.19 -20.46
CA LYS A 151 5.65 14.09 -20.47
C LYS A 151 5.37 14.62 -19.06
N PRO A 152 4.82 15.83 -18.94
CA PRO A 152 4.38 16.32 -17.63
C PRO A 152 3.23 15.46 -17.10
N LEU A 153 3.09 15.41 -15.78
CA LEU A 153 2.07 14.60 -15.11
C LEU A 153 0.63 14.97 -15.53
N SER A 154 0.40 16.23 -15.91
CA SER A 154 -0.88 16.73 -16.41
C SER A 154 -1.32 16.12 -17.75
N GLU A 155 -0.38 15.60 -18.54
CA GLU A 155 -0.67 14.97 -19.84
C GLU A 155 -1.03 13.47 -19.73
N ILE A 156 -1.08 12.93 -18.51
CA ILE A 156 -1.31 11.51 -18.24
C ILE A 156 -2.63 11.35 -17.49
N PRO A 157 -3.76 11.31 -18.20
CA PRO A 157 -5.06 11.13 -17.58
C PRO A 157 -5.23 9.70 -17.06
N LEU A 158 -5.83 9.57 -15.88
CA LEU A 158 -6.13 8.28 -15.22
C LEU A 158 -7.15 7.41 -15.98
N THR A 159 -7.85 7.98 -16.95
CA THR A 159 -8.86 7.31 -17.77
C THR A 159 -8.28 6.57 -18.97
N LYS A 160 -7.04 6.88 -19.38
CA LYS A 160 -6.38 6.20 -20.51
C LYS A 160 -5.67 4.93 -20.03
N SER A 161 -5.45 4.00 -20.96
CA SER A 161 -4.61 2.81 -20.73
C SER A 161 -3.14 3.09 -21.08
N ILE A 162 -2.23 2.22 -20.65
CA ILE A 162 -0.80 2.30 -21.03
C ILE A 162 -0.68 2.16 -22.56
N LYS A 163 -1.44 1.25 -23.17
CA LYS A 163 -1.47 1.03 -24.61
C LYS A 163 -1.83 2.30 -25.40
N ASP A 164 -2.81 3.07 -24.93
CA ASP A 164 -3.23 4.33 -25.56
C ASP A 164 -2.16 5.42 -25.42
N LEU A 165 -1.52 5.49 -24.25
CA LEU A 165 -0.50 6.51 -23.95
C LEU A 165 0.78 6.33 -24.77
N VAL A 166 1.10 5.10 -25.14
CA VAL A 166 2.30 4.73 -25.90
C VAL A 166 2.09 4.80 -27.42
N SER A 167 0.86 5.07 -27.88
CA SER A 167 0.51 5.27 -29.30
C SER A 167 1.02 4.15 -30.22
N GLY A 168 0.94 2.90 -29.77
CA GLY A 168 1.32 1.72 -30.57
C GLY A 168 2.81 1.37 -30.59
N LYS A 169 3.67 2.06 -29.83
CA LYS A 169 5.09 1.68 -29.67
C LYS A 169 5.25 0.51 -28.69
N SER A 170 5.05 -0.72 -29.17
CA SER A 170 5.07 -1.94 -28.35
C SER A 170 6.34 -2.13 -27.51
N THR A 171 7.51 -1.70 -28.00
CA THR A 171 8.76 -1.73 -27.21
C THR A 171 8.67 -0.88 -25.96
N LEU A 172 8.19 0.36 -26.07
CA LEU A 172 8.06 1.28 -24.93
C LEU A 172 6.98 0.79 -23.96
N GLN A 173 5.91 0.18 -24.47
CA GLN A 173 4.87 -0.45 -23.65
C GLN A 173 5.46 -1.57 -22.78
N ASN A 174 6.21 -2.50 -23.37
CA ASN A 174 6.83 -3.61 -22.65
C ASN A 174 7.87 -3.13 -21.63
N GLU A 175 8.60 -2.05 -21.95
CA GLU A 175 9.49 -1.42 -20.98
C GLU A 175 8.73 -0.84 -19.77
N ILE A 176 7.61 -0.15 -19.98
CA ILE A 176 6.78 0.37 -18.88
C ILE A 176 6.27 -0.79 -18.02
N ILE A 177 5.73 -1.84 -18.63
CA ILE A 177 5.21 -3.00 -17.90
C ILE A 177 6.32 -3.68 -17.09
N GLY A 178 7.50 -3.85 -17.68
CA GLY A 178 8.67 -4.41 -16.99
C GLY A 178 9.14 -3.54 -15.82
N ASP A 179 9.16 -2.22 -16.00
CA ASP A 179 9.52 -1.25 -14.96
C ASP A 179 8.49 -1.27 -13.80
N LEU A 180 7.20 -1.42 -14.11
CA LEU A 180 6.12 -1.53 -13.11
C LEU A 180 6.13 -2.88 -12.39
N ALA A 181 6.43 -3.98 -13.09
CA ALA A 181 6.59 -5.30 -12.47
C ALA A 181 7.79 -5.34 -11.52
N ALA A 182 8.90 -4.67 -11.86
CA ALA A 182 10.05 -4.52 -10.98
C ALA A 182 9.76 -3.61 -9.76
N GLU A 183 8.81 -2.68 -9.91
CA GLU A 183 8.41 -1.75 -8.84
C GLU A 183 7.45 -2.38 -7.84
N PHE A 184 6.39 -3.02 -8.33
CA PHE A 184 5.27 -3.52 -7.52
C PHE A 184 5.26 -5.04 -7.35
N GLY A 185 6.18 -5.77 -8.00
CA GLY A 185 6.18 -7.22 -8.07
C GLY A 185 5.20 -7.76 -9.11
N ASN A 186 4.91 -9.06 -9.04
CA ASN A 186 4.06 -9.78 -10.01
C ASN A 186 2.55 -9.58 -9.78
N VAL A 187 2.15 -8.39 -9.33
CA VAL A 187 0.76 -8.04 -8.95
C VAL A 187 -0.07 -7.60 -10.16
N LEU A 188 0.59 -7.31 -11.29
CA LEU A 188 -0.08 -6.89 -12.52
C LEU A 188 -0.70 -8.11 -13.21
N ASP A 189 -2.03 -8.10 -13.41
CA ASP A 189 -2.76 -9.09 -14.19
C ASP A 189 -2.25 -9.15 -15.65
N ASP A 190 -2.49 -10.28 -16.33
CA ASP A 190 -1.99 -10.63 -17.68
C ASP A 190 -2.44 -9.69 -18.82
N LYS A 191 -3.11 -8.56 -18.51
CA LYS A 191 -3.54 -7.50 -19.45
C LYS A 191 -3.60 -6.11 -18.82
N ALA A 192 -2.78 -5.82 -17.81
CA ALA A 192 -2.78 -4.52 -17.12
C ALA A 192 -2.55 -3.32 -18.07
N GLU A 193 -1.95 -3.54 -19.24
CA GLU A 193 -1.73 -2.54 -20.28
C GLU A 193 -2.97 -2.03 -21.00
N GLU A 194 -4.07 -2.80 -20.99
CA GLU A 194 -5.33 -2.47 -21.67
C GLU A 194 -6.34 -1.82 -20.71
N LEU A 195 -6.09 -1.91 -19.41
CA LEU A 195 -6.93 -1.33 -18.38
C LEU A 195 -6.65 0.17 -18.20
N PRO A 196 -7.66 0.97 -17.80
CA PRO A 196 -7.45 2.34 -17.37
C PRO A 196 -6.44 2.41 -16.21
N LEU A 197 -5.60 3.45 -16.17
CA LEU A 197 -4.61 3.63 -15.10
C LEU A 197 -5.24 3.72 -13.70
N SER A 198 -6.49 4.17 -13.60
CA SER A 198 -7.26 4.19 -12.35
C SER A 198 -7.52 2.78 -11.80
N ASP A 199 -7.91 1.84 -12.66
CA ASP A 199 -8.15 0.45 -12.27
C ASP A 199 -6.83 -0.26 -11.91
N VAL A 200 -5.77 -0.01 -12.69
CA VAL A 200 -4.43 -0.51 -12.38
C VAL A 200 -3.94 0.03 -11.02
N ALA A 201 -4.14 1.32 -10.74
CA ALA A 201 -3.77 1.91 -9.46
C ALA A 201 -4.57 1.29 -8.30
N ALA A 202 -5.87 1.02 -8.49
CA ALA A 202 -6.71 0.39 -7.48
C ALA A 202 -6.27 -1.06 -7.19
N ALA A 203 -5.93 -1.83 -8.22
CA ALA A 203 -5.39 -3.18 -8.06
C ALA A 203 -4.07 -3.19 -7.28
N LEU A 204 -3.19 -2.22 -7.55
CA LEU A 204 -1.90 -2.09 -6.86
C LEU A 204 -2.03 -1.60 -5.41
N ALA A 205 -3.09 -0.87 -5.07
CA ALA A 205 -3.26 -0.29 -3.73
C ALA A 205 -3.32 -1.35 -2.62
N GLY A 206 -3.90 -2.53 -2.88
CA GLY A 206 -4.05 -3.59 -1.89
C GLY A 206 -2.74 -4.30 -1.49
N SER A 207 -1.71 -4.23 -2.35
CA SER A 207 -0.42 -4.92 -2.14
C SER A 207 0.74 -3.96 -1.87
N HIS A 208 0.51 -2.65 -1.88
CA HIS A 208 1.58 -1.66 -1.78
C HIS A 208 1.90 -1.30 -0.32
N ALA A 209 3.18 -1.40 0.06
CA ALA A 209 3.67 -1.11 1.42
C ALA A 209 3.83 0.39 1.74
N GLY A 210 3.50 1.30 0.80
CA GLY A 210 3.57 2.75 1.00
C GLY A 210 4.98 3.34 0.90
N ALA A 211 5.94 2.58 0.37
CA ALA A 211 7.34 2.96 0.19
C ALA A 211 7.79 2.77 -1.27
N LEU A 212 8.86 3.45 -1.65
CA LEU A 212 9.47 3.33 -2.98
C LEU A 212 9.96 1.89 -3.23
N GLY A 213 9.62 1.32 -4.38
CA GLY A 213 10.12 0.04 -4.87
C GLY A 213 11.49 0.16 -5.55
N LYS A 214 11.91 -0.92 -6.22
CA LYS A 214 13.25 -1.04 -6.82
C LYS A 214 13.48 -0.03 -7.94
N THR A 215 12.51 0.16 -8.81
CA THR A 215 12.62 1.00 -10.01
C THR A 215 12.66 2.48 -9.61
N SER A 216 11.69 2.93 -8.81
CA SER A 216 11.62 4.31 -8.34
C SER A 216 12.81 4.70 -7.48
N THR A 217 13.24 3.83 -6.55
CA THR A 217 14.45 4.06 -5.73
C THR A 217 15.69 4.22 -6.60
N THR A 218 15.83 3.36 -7.63
CA THR A 218 16.95 3.41 -8.58
C THR A 218 16.95 4.71 -9.39
N LEU A 219 15.78 5.16 -9.84
CA LEU A 219 15.63 6.41 -10.59
C LEU A 219 15.92 7.64 -9.74
N VAL A 220 15.42 7.69 -8.50
CA VAL A 220 15.72 8.77 -7.55
C VAL A 220 17.22 8.82 -7.25
N ASN A 221 17.85 7.67 -6.98
CA ASN A 221 19.29 7.62 -6.72
C ASN A 221 20.10 8.07 -7.95
N LYS A 222 19.68 7.70 -9.16
CA LYS A 222 20.31 8.15 -10.42
C LYS A 222 20.15 9.65 -10.63
N LEU A 223 18.97 10.21 -10.37
CA LEU A 223 18.71 11.64 -10.42
C LEU A 223 19.67 12.39 -9.48
N VAL A 224 19.75 11.96 -8.22
CA VAL A 224 20.61 12.58 -7.23
C VAL A 224 22.08 12.48 -7.63
N ALA A 225 22.56 11.29 -8.01
CA ALA A 225 23.96 11.09 -8.37
C ALA A 225 24.38 11.89 -9.63
N SER A 226 23.50 12.01 -10.61
CA SER A 226 23.83 12.67 -11.89
C SER A 226 23.61 14.19 -11.86
N LYS A 227 22.54 14.67 -11.21
CA LYS A 227 22.10 16.07 -11.29
C LYS A 227 22.46 16.94 -10.09
N MET A 228 22.75 16.36 -8.93
CA MET A 228 23.12 17.15 -7.75
C MET A 228 24.62 17.49 -7.73
N PRO A 229 25.01 18.60 -7.10
CA PRO A 229 26.41 18.95 -6.91
C PRO A 229 27.10 17.95 -5.97
N GLY A 230 28.42 17.81 -6.12
CA GLY A 230 29.21 16.92 -5.26
C GLY A 230 29.09 17.30 -3.78
N GLY A 231 28.85 16.31 -2.92
CA GLY A 231 28.60 16.53 -1.48
C GLY A 231 27.12 16.74 -1.10
N PHE A 232 26.23 17.02 -2.07
CA PHE A 232 24.80 17.19 -1.81
C PHE A 232 24.00 15.93 -2.17
N GLY A 233 24.08 14.92 -1.30
CA GLY A 233 23.43 13.61 -1.49
C GLY A 233 21.96 13.56 -1.04
N LEU A 234 21.36 12.36 -1.15
CA LEU A 234 19.96 12.10 -0.82
C LEU A 234 19.61 12.50 0.63
N GLY A 235 20.53 12.28 1.58
CA GLY A 235 20.35 12.67 2.98
C GLY A 235 20.25 14.18 3.16
N ALA A 236 21.09 14.95 2.47
CA ALA A 236 21.07 16.42 2.53
C ALA A 236 19.79 17.00 1.93
N LEU A 237 19.30 16.43 0.82
CA LEU A 237 18.01 16.79 0.21
C LEU A 237 16.83 16.53 1.18
N LYS A 238 16.78 15.34 1.78
CA LYS A 238 15.72 14.99 2.75
C LYS A 238 15.79 15.87 4.00
N ALA A 239 16.98 16.16 4.50
CA ALA A 239 17.18 17.07 5.62
C ALA A 239 16.71 18.50 5.30
N HIS A 240 17.00 19.00 4.09
CA HIS A 240 16.51 20.30 3.64
C HIS A 240 14.98 20.35 3.55
N LEU A 241 14.35 19.32 2.96
CA LEU A 241 12.89 19.22 2.89
C LEU A 241 12.23 19.17 4.28
N ALA A 242 12.84 18.44 5.22
CA ALA A 242 12.37 18.37 6.59
C ALA A 242 12.52 19.71 7.32
N SER A 243 13.68 20.37 7.19
CA SER A 243 13.97 21.63 7.88
C SER A 243 13.21 22.82 7.33
N THR A 244 13.12 22.95 6.00
CA THR A 244 12.56 24.15 5.35
C THR A 244 11.04 24.06 5.20
N HIS A 245 10.52 22.87 4.88
CA HIS A 245 9.11 22.66 4.53
C HIS A 245 8.35 21.76 5.53
N GLY A 246 9.02 21.24 6.57
CA GLY A 246 8.40 20.38 7.57
C GLY A 246 7.92 19.03 7.02
N LEU A 247 8.49 18.54 5.91
CA LEU A 247 8.09 17.27 5.30
C LEU A 247 8.71 16.09 6.05
N GLY A 248 7.85 15.15 6.50
CA GLY A 248 8.27 13.88 7.06
C GLY A 248 8.98 12.96 6.06
N PRO A 249 9.59 11.84 6.51
CA PRO A 249 10.41 10.97 5.68
C PRO A 249 9.68 10.35 4.48
N ASN A 250 8.39 10.04 4.62
CA ASN A 250 7.60 9.47 3.52
C ASN A 250 7.25 10.54 2.49
N ARG A 251 6.79 11.72 2.94
CA ARG A 251 6.52 12.85 2.04
C ARG A 251 7.76 13.42 1.39
N ALA A 252 8.91 13.42 2.07
CA ALA A 252 10.19 13.80 1.46
C ALA A 252 10.57 12.84 0.33
N SER A 253 10.29 11.54 0.50
CA SER A 253 10.49 10.54 -0.55
C SER A 253 9.48 10.72 -1.70
N GLY A 254 8.22 11.06 -1.41
CA GLY A 254 7.21 11.40 -2.41
C GLY A 254 7.52 12.67 -3.20
N ALA A 255 8.06 13.70 -2.55
CA ALA A 255 8.51 14.93 -3.21
C ALA A 255 9.70 14.64 -4.16
N LEU A 256 10.66 13.81 -3.74
CA LEU A 256 11.77 13.41 -4.60
C LEU A 256 11.32 12.54 -5.79
N LEU A 257 10.34 11.67 -5.58
CA LEU A 257 9.68 10.93 -6.65
C LEU A 257 9.02 11.90 -7.65
N HIS A 258 8.25 12.88 -7.17
CA HIS A 258 7.65 13.91 -8.02
C HIS A 258 8.71 14.71 -8.80
N GLY A 259 9.87 14.95 -8.19
CA GLY A 259 11.02 15.59 -8.82
C GLY A 259 11.58 14.86 -10.05
N LEU A 260 11.30 13.58 -10.26
CA LEU A 260 11.69 12.84 -11.47
C LEU A 260 11.03 13.39 -12.74
N VAL A 261 9.84 13.99 -12.63
CA VAL A 261 9.12 14.59 -13.76
C VAL A 261 9.68 15.98 -14.11
N SER A 262 10.32 16.64 -13.15
CA SER A 262 10.96 17.95 -13.27
C SER A 262 12.49 17.87 -13.12
N GLU A 263 13.09 16.89 -13.80
CA GLU A 263 14.53 16.64 -13.76
C GLU A 263 15.31 17.82 -14.41
N PRO A 264 16.36 18.35 -13.75
CA PRO A 264 17.24 19.34 -14.36
C PRO A 264 17.94 18.81 -15.62
N ALA A 265 17.92 19.60 -16.70
CA ALA A 265 18.54 19.21 -17.97
C ALA A 265 20.06 18.94 -17.81
N ALA A 266 20.76 19.79 -17.05
CA ALA A 266 22.16 19.64 -16.71
C ALA A 266 22.35 19.46 -15.20
N ARG A 267 23.55 19.03 -14.80
CA ARG A 267 23.94 18.97 -13.38
C ARG A 267 23.96 20.38 -12.79
N LEU A 268 23.38 20.53 -11.61
CA LEU A 268 23.36 21.78 -10.85
C LEU A 268 24.76 22.12 -10.35
N SER A 269 25.12 23.40 -10.39
CA SER A 269 26.50 23.84 -10.18
C SER A 269 26.82 24.11 -8.70
N SER A 270 25.81 24.44 -7.90
CA SER A 270 25.97 24.81 -6.49
C SER A 270 24.87 24.22 -5.61
N GLU A 271 25.16 24.12 -4.31
CA GLU A 271 24.18 23.69 -3.30
C GLU A 271 22.95 24.62 -3.28
N THR A 272 23.15 25.92 -3.49
CA THR A 272 22.06 26.91 -3.55
C THR A 272 21.09 26.62 -4.69
N GLU A 273 21.60 26.28 -5.89
CA GLU A 273 20.76 25.88 -7.02
C GLU A 273 20.01 24.56 -6.76
N ALA A 274 20.64 23.62 -6.04
CA ALA A 274 19.99 22.38 -5.64
C ALA A 274 18.86 22.61 -4.63
N LYS A 275 19.05 23.54 -3.67
CA LYS A 275 18.03 23.96 -2.71
C LYS A 275 16.85 24.64 -3.41
N THR A 276 17.09 25.59 -4.31
CA THR A 276 16.01 26.27 -5.05
C THR A 276 15.23 25.32 -5.97
N TRP A 277 15.91 24.36 -6.58
CA TRP A 277 15.25 23.30 -7.36
C TRP A 277 14.36 22.44 -6.45
N ILE A 278 14.88 21.90 -5.35
CA ILE A 278 14.09 21.03 -4.47
C ILE A 278 12.93 21.78 -3.80
N ASP A 279 13.08 23.07 -3.52
CA ASP A 279 11.98 23.93 -3.02
C ASP A 279 10.88 24.11 -4.06
N THR A 280 11.24 24.16 -5.35
CA THR A 280 10.27 24.23 -6.44
C THR A 280 9.54 22.90 -6.61
N VAL A 281 10.26 21.79 -6.48
CA VAL A 281 9.65 20.44 -6.44
C VAL A 281 8.72 20.28 -5.24
N ALA A 282 9.12 20.75 -4.05
CA ALA A 282 8.31 20.69 -2.84
C ALA A 282 6.99 21.47 -3.00
N ARG A 283 7.05 22.69 -3.56
CA ARG A 283 5.85 23.49 -3.88
C ARG A 283 4.92 22.78 -4.86
N SER A 284 5.47 22.26 -5.96
CA SER A 284 4.67 21.51 -6.95
C SER A 284 4.06 20.22 -6.36
N TYR A 285 4.79 19.52 -5.51
CA TYR A 285 4.28 18.35 -4.80
C TYR A 285 3.17 18.71 -3.82
N ALA A 286 3.31 19.82 -3.09
CA ALA A 286 2.32 20.30 -2.14
C ALA A 286 1.00 20.72 -2.82
N GLU A 287 1.08 21.39 -3.97
CA GLU A 287 -0.09 21.72 -4.81
C GLU A 287 -0.83 20.45 -5.25
N LYS A 288 -0.09 19.44 -5.71
CA LYS A 288 -0.67 18.15 -6.12
C LYS A 288 -1.30 17.40 -4.95
N ALA A 289 -0.64 17.39 -3.80
CA ALA A 289 -1.07 16.63 -2.62
C ALA A 289 -2.10 17.39 -1.75
N GLY A 290 -2.42 18.64 -2.09
CA GLY A 290 -3.34 19.48 -1.32
C GLY A 290 -2.81 19.90 0.05
N ILE A 291 -1.49 20.06 0.18
CA ILE A 291 -0.81 20.35 1.45
C ILE A 291 -0.39 21.80 1.49
N SER A 292 -0.57 22.46 2.64
CA SER A 292 0.05 23.76 2.90
C SER A 292 1.46 23.55 3.44
N LEU A 293 2.47 24.08 2.75
CA LEU A 293 3.84 24.06 3.23
C LEU A 293 3.99 25.09 4.36
N GLY A 294 4.34 24.62 5.55
CA GLY A 294 4.78 25.50 6.62
C GLY A 294 6.15 26.07 6.26
N SER A 295 6.23 27.39 6.04
CA SER A 295 7.53 28.05 6.13
C SER A 295 7.93 28.00 7.59
N VAL A 296 8.92 27.16 7.92
CA VAL A 296 9.62 27.24 9.21
C VAL A 296 10.57 28.43 9.14
N THR A 297 10.04 29.63 8.90
CA THR A 297 10.78 30.85 9.20
C THR A 297 10.69 31.01 10.72
N SER A 298 11.81 30.75 11.40
CA SER A 298 11.99 31.09 12.81
C SER A 298 11.48 32.52 13.01
N ALA A 299 10.32 32.66 13.66
CA ALA A 299 9.78 33.94 14.03
C ALA A 299 10.71 34.56 15.08
N ALA A 300 11.66 35.38 14.63
CA ALA A 300 12.46 36.22 15.50
C ALA A 300 11.53 37.28 16.11
N GLY A 301 10.96 36.97 17.26
CA GLY A 301 10.34 37.99 18.12
C GLY A 301 11.42 38.96 18.60
N PRO A 302 11.13 40.28 18.69
CA PRO A 302 12.13 41.26 19.11
C PRO A 302 12.34 41.12 20.62
N ALA A 303 13.34 40.34 21.03
CA ALA A 303 13.83 40.31 22.40
C ALA A 303 15.09 41.18 22.51
N SER A 304 14.89 42.36 23.11
CA SER A 304 15.92 43.17 23.70
C SER A 304 16.73 42.34 24.71
N GLY A 305 18.02 42.15 24.46
CA GLY A 305 18.93 41.49 25.40
C GLY A 305 20.22 41.06 24.73
N SER A 306 21.32 41.76 25.03
CA SER A 306 22.67 41.39 24.64
C SER A 306 23.06 40.09 25.33
N VAL A 307 22.72 38.97 24.70
CA VAL A 307 23.40 37.70 24.86
C VAL A 307 24.02 37.43 23.50
N ILE A 308 25.32 37.15 23.46
CA ILE A 308 26.01 36.70 22.25
C ILE A 308 25.38 35.36 21.88
N ALA A 309 24.31 35.40 21.10
CA ALA A 309 23.66 34.22 20.56
C ALA A 309 24.61 33.65 19.50
N ILE A 310 25.42 32.67 19.90
CA ILE A 310 26.11 31.82 18.94
C ILE A 310 24.99 31.20 18.09
N ASN A 311 24.99 31.51 16.79
CA ASN A 311 24.05 30.94 15.84
C ASN A 311 24.16 29.41 15.91
N SER A 312 23.08 28.72 16.30
CA SER A 312 23.08 27.27 16.54
C SER A 312 23.62 26.50 15.32
N GLU A 313 23.32 26.97 14.11
CA GLU A 313 23.81 26.36 12.88
C GLU A 313 25.34 26.49 12.71
N ASP A 314 25.91 27.63 13.12
CA ASP A 314 27.35 27.84 13.04
C ASP A 314 28.08 27.05 14.14
N PHE A 315 27.45 26.85 15.30
CA PHE A 315 27.95 25.95 16.35
C PHE A 315 27.93 24.49 15.91
N ASP A 316 26.84 24.03 15.28
CA ASP A 316 26.73 22.67 14.76
C ASP A 316 27.72 22.42 13.62
N ARG A 317 27.91 23.40 12.72
CA ARG A 317 28.98 23.34 11.70
C ARG A 317 30.37 23.27 12.32
N PHE A 318 30.64 24.07 13.36
CA PHE A 318 31.91 24.03 14.07
C PHE A 318 32.13 22.66 14.71
N LYS A 319 31.13 22.12 15.42
CA LYS A 319 31.17 20.80 16.03
C LYS A 319 31.44 19.71 14.99
N LEU A 320 30.70 19.71 13.88
CA LEU A 320 30.90 18.76 12.78
C LEU A 320 32.31 18.87 12.20
N GLY A 321 32.82 20.10 12.02
CA GLY A 321 34.20 20.34 11.59
C GLY A 321 35.24 19.74 12.56
N THR A 322 35.03 19.88 13.87
CA THR A 322 35.90 19.27 14.88
C THR A 322 35.80 17.74 14.89
N GLU A 323 34.59 17.17 14.78
CA GLU A 323 34.38 15.72 14.71
C GLU A 323 35.03 15.11 13.46
N LEU A 324 34.95 15.81 12.32
CA LEU A 324 35.58 15.40 11.08
C LEU A 324 37.11 15.43 11.18
N LEU A 325 37.68 16.45 11.82
CA LEU A 325 39.12 16.51 12.10
C LEU A 325 39.55 15.34 13.01
N ILE A 326 38.79 15.06 14.07
CA ILE A 326 39.07 13.93 14.98
C ILE A 326 39.02 12.61 14.21
N ARG A 327 38.03 12.42 13.34
CA ARG A 327 37.89 11.21 12.53
C ARG A 327 39.03 11.04 11.54
N GLN A 328 39.46 12.12 10.88
CA GLN A 328 40.64 12.10 10.00
C GLN A 328 41.92 11.75 10.78
N GLN A 329 42.11 12.31 11.97
CA GLN A 329 43.25 11.98 12.83
C GLN A 329 43.23 10.50 13.24
N LEU A 330 42.06 9.99 13.63
CA LEU A 330 41.87 8.58 13.97
C LEU A 330 42.22 7.67 12.78
N GLU A 331 41.68 7.96 11.59
CA GLU A 331 41.98 7.20 10.36
C GLU A 331 43.48 7.25 10.01
N LEU A 332 44.14 8.38 10.23
CA LEU A 332 45.58 8.52 9.98
C LEU A 332 46.41 7.72 10.98
N PHE A 333 46.06 7.73 12.27
CA PHE A 333 46.72 6.89 13.27
C PHE A 333 46.46 5.40 13.05
N ALA A 334 45.26 5.01 12.66
CA ALA A 334 44.93 3.63 12.31
C ALA A 334 45.77 3.15 11.12
N LYS A 335 45.91 3.96 10.07
CA LYS A 335 46.79 3.66 8.93
C LYS A 335 48.27 3.58 9.34
N TYR A 336 48.74 4.46 10.22
CA TYR A 336 50.12 4.44 10.71
C TYR A 336 50.43 3.17 11.52
N LEU A 337 49.47 2.71 12.32
CA LEU A 337 49.58 1.50 13.15
C LEU A 337 49.22 0.20 12.40
N ASP A 338 48.90 0.29 11.10
CA ASP A 338 48.41 -0.82 10.27
C ASP A 338 47.21 -1.56 10.90
N LEU A 339 46.30 -0.79 11.50
CA LEU A 339 45.14 -1.29 12.22
C LEU A 339 43.87 -1.08 11.40
N ASP A 340 43.20 -2.17 11.04
CA ASP A 340 41.90 -2.13 10.36
C ASP A 340 40.76 -1.97 11.38
N LEU A 341 40.19 -0.76 11.42
CA LEU A 341 39.05 -0.42 12.28
C LEU A 341 37.77 -1.16 11.91
N LEU A 342 37.65 -1.65 10.67
CA LEU A 342 36.45 -2.31 10.15
C LEU A 342 36.54 -3.83 10.18
N ALA A 343 37.70 -4.41 10.50
CA ALA A 343 37.92 -5.86 10.51
C ALA A 343 36.85 -6.61 11.32
N GLY A 344 36.50 -6.12 12.52
CA GLY A 344 35.45 -6.73 13.34
C GLY A 344 34.05 -6.66 12.72
N ALA A 345 33.71 -5.55 12.07
CA ALA A 345 32.43 -5.40 11.38
C ALA A 345 32.36 -6.27 10.11
N GLN A 346 33.48 -6.40 9.39
CA GLN A 346 33.59 -7.28 8.22
C GLN A 346 33.47 -8.76 8.62
N ALA A 347 34.15 -9.18 9.69
CA ALA A 347 34.04 -10.52 10.25
C ALA A 347 32.59 -10.81 10.66
N ALA A 348 31.95 -9.90 11.40
CA ALA A 348 30.55 -10.04 11.81
C ALA A 348 29.59 -10.11 10.60
N ALA A 349 29.83 -9.33 9.55
CA ALA A 349 29.04 -9.38 8.32
C ALA A 349 29.21 -10.73 7.59
N SER A 350 30.45 -11.24 7.54
CA SER A 350 30.74 -12.56 6.97
C SER A 350 30.10 -13.68 7.79
N ASP A 351 30.19 -13.63 9.11
CA ASP A 351 29.59 -14.62 10.01
C ASP A 351 28.06 -14.62 9.88
N LYS A 352 27.46 -13.44 9.75
CA LYS A 352 26.02 -13.31 9.50
C LYS A 352 25.62 -13.96 8.17
N ALA A 353 26.36 -13.70 7.09
CA ALA A 353 26.08 -14.31 5.79
C ALA A 353 26.22 -15.84 5.83
N ASN A 354 27.24 -16.35 6.53
CA ASN A 354 27.42 -17.78 6.75
C ASN A 354 26.29 -18.40 7.59
N ALA A 355 25.83 -17.71 8.63
CA ALA A 355 24.71 -18.15 9.45
C ALA A 355 23.40 -18.20 8.65
N GLU A 356 23.14 -17.20 7.81
CA GLU A 356 21.98 -17.19 6.89
C GLU A 356 22.05 -18.35 5.88
N ALA A 357 23.23 -18.65 5.34
CA ALA A 357 23.42 -19.78 4.43
C ALA A 357 23.17 -21.14 5.13
N LEU A 358 23.74 -21.34 6.33
CA LEU A 358 23.52 -22.55 7.13
C LEU A 358 22.05 -22.70 7.55
N GLN A 359 21.38 -21.59 7.88
CA GLN A 359 19.95 -21.60 8.17
C GLN A 359 19.15 -22.04 6.95
N GLY A 360 19.47 -21.56 5.75
CA GLY A 360 18.81 -22.01 4.51
C GLY A 360 18.97 -23.51 4.23
N GLU A 361 20.15 -24.09 4.54
CA GLU A 361 20.36 -25.55 4.45
C GLU A 361 19.51 -26.32 5.47
N LEU A 362 19.44 -25.84 6.71
CA LEU A 362 18.60 -26.44 7.77
C LEU A 362 17.10 -26.35 7.43
N ASP A 363 16.65 -25.21 6.89
CA ASP A 363 15.28 -25.00 6.47
C ASP A 363 14.92 -25.95 5.33
N THR A 364 15.85 -26.19 4.39
CA THR A 364 15.67 -27.16 3.31
C THR A 364 15.48 -28.58 3.87
N TRP A 365 16.34 -29.01 4.82
CA TRP A 365 16.19 -30.30 5.51
C TRP A 365 14.84 -30.43 6.23
N THR A 366 14.42 -29.36 6.89
CA THR A 366 13.17 -29.34 7.66
C THR A 366 11.95 -29.37 6.74
N ALA A 367 12.00 -28.66 5.62
CA ALA A 367 10.95 -28.67 4.60
C ALA A 367 10.76 -30.05 3.96
N GLU A 368 11.85 -30.78 3.70
CA GLU A 368 11.81 -32.11 3.09
C GLU A 368 11.38 -33.22 4.06
N HIS A 369 11.88 -33.19 5.30
CA HIS A 369 11.68 -34.29 6.26
C HIS A 369 10.58 -34.01 7.30
N GLY A 370 10.21 -32.75 7.49
CA GLY A 370 9.24 -32.32 8.49
C GLY A 370 9.79 -32.31 9.94
N ASP A 371 9.16 -31.48 10.77
CA ASP A 371 9.60 -31.24 12.15
C ASP A 371 9.62 -32.51 13.02
N VAL A 372 8.60 -33.37 12.85
CA VAL A 372 8.47 -34.62 13.64
C VAL A 372 9.65 -35.55 13.40
N TYR A 373 10.11 -35.66 12.16
CA TYR A 373 11.27 -36.48 11.84
C TYR A 373 12.55 -35.85 12.39
N ALA A 374 12.76 -34.54 12.15
CA ALA A 374 13.93 -33.81 12.62
C ALA A 374 14.10 -33.88 14.15
N GLU A 375 13.01 -33.79 14.91
CA GLU A 375 13.03 -33.96 16.36
C GLU A 375 13.21 -35.43 16.78
N GLY A 376 12.60 -36.36 16.05
CA GLY A 376 12.63 -37.79 16.35
C GLY A 376 13.99 -38.47 16.14
N ILE A 377 14.83 -37.96 15.23
CA ILE A 377 16.16 -38.53 14.95
C ILE A 377 17.26 -38.07 15.91
N LYS A 378 16.95 -37.18 16.88
CA LYS A 378 17.94 -36.71 17.87
C LYS A 378 18.48 -37.91 18.67
N PRO A 379 19.81 -38.09 18.75
CA PRO A 379 20.40 -39.27 19.36
C PRO A 379 20.13 -39.33 20.88
N LEU A 380 19.47 -40.40 21.33
CA LEU A 380 19.12 -40.60 22.75
C LEU A 380 20.12 -41.49 23.52
N PHE A 381 20.85 -42.36 22.81
CA PHE A 381 21.74 -43.33 23.44
C PHE A 381 22.93 -42.64 24.10
N SER A 382 23.17 -42.98 25.36
CA SER A 382 24.36 -42.56 26.11
C SER A 382 24.84 -43.71 26.98
N LYS A 383 26.10 -44.11 26.81
CA LYS A 383 26.71 -45.20 27.58
C LYS A 383 26.65 -44.96 29.10
N LEU A 384 26.75 -43.70 29.52
CA LEU A 384 26.69 -43.30 30.93
C LEU A 384 25.29 -43.47 31.55
N LYS A 385 24.24 -43.60 30.74
CA LYS A 385 22.86 -43.83 31.19
C LYS A 385 22.48 -45.32 31.20
N ALA A 386 23.36 -46.22 30.77
CA ALA A 386 23.09 -47.66 30.78
C ALA A 386 22.98 -48.16 32.22
N ARG A 387 21.87 -48.84 32.54
CA ARG A 387 21.62 -49.44 33.85
C ARG A 387 21.75 -50.94 33.71
N ASN A 388 22.71 -51.52 34.45
CA ASN A 388 22.88 -52.96 34.52
C ASN A 388 22.30 -53.43 35.85
N PHE A 389 21.28 -54.28 35.78
CA PHE A 389 20.65 -54.89 36.94
C PHE A 389 21.03 -56.38 36.98
N ASP A 390 22.03 -56.72 37.78
CA ASP A 390 22.61 -58.06 37.87
C ASP A 390 22.44 -58.72 39.25
N SER A 391 21.87 -58.00 40.23
CA SER A 391 21.68 -58.44 41.61
C SER A 391 20.51 -59.42 41.84
N HIS A 392 20.25 -60.32 40.88
CA HIS A 392 19.19 -61.34 40.92
C HIS A 392 19.18 -62.21 42.19
N TRP A 393 20.35 -62.48 42.76
CA TRP A 393 20.50 -63.23 44.01
C TRP A 393 19.87 -62.51 45.24
N ASN A 394 19.77 -61.18 45.20
CA ASN A 394 19.18 -60.40 46.29
C ASN A 394 17.66 -60.25 46.15
N TRP A 395 17.15 -60.17 44.92
CA TRP A 395 15.71 -60.04 44.66
C TRP A 395 14.90 -61.32 44.97
N ALA A 396 15.57 -62.48 45.09
CA ALA A 396 14.94 -63.78 45.36
C ALA A 396 14.78 -64.11 46.85
N ARG A 397 15.42 -63.34 47.75
CA ARG A 397 15.20 -63.42 49.20
C ARG A 397 14.01 -62.58 49.60
#